data_AF-A0A966L1H4-F1
#
_entry.id   AF-A0A966L1H4-F1
#
_cell.length_a   1.000
_cell.length_b   1.000
_cell.length_c   1.000
_cell.angle_alpha   90.00
_cell.angle_beta   90.00
_cell.angle_gamma   90.00
#
_symmetry.space_group_name_H-M   'P 1'
#
loop_
_entity.id
_entity.type
_entity.pdbx_description
1 polymer ?
#
loop_
_entity_poly.entity_id
_entity_poly.type
_entity_poly.pdbx_seq_one_letter_code
_entity_poly.pdbx_strand_id
1 'polypeptide(L)' 'MTDKTEQTDIEQHDENRLIAERRVKLGEMREHGQAFPNTFRPEHTAEGLLAEYGNAGAWP' A
#
# COMPACT_ATOMS: atom_id res chain seq x y z
N MET A 1 -21.25 0.85 27.19
CA MET A 1 -21.75 0.35 25.88
C MET A 1 -21.80 1.44 24.81
N THR A 2 -21.64 2.73 25.18
CA THR A 2 -21.64 3.89 24.26
C THR A 2 -20.26 4.18 23.66
N ASP A 3 -19.17 3.99 24.42
CA ASP A 3 -17.80 4.29 23.94
C ASP A 3 -17.39 3.46 22.72
N LYS A 4 -17.81 2.19 22.66
CA LYS A 4 -17.48 1.30 21.53
C LYS A 4 -18.20 1.71 20.23
N THR A 5 -19.38 2.31 20.34
CA THR A 5 -20.20 2.75 19.20
C THR A 5 -19.65 4.04 18.60
N GLU A 6 -19.20 4.98 19.44
CA GLU A 6 -18.55 6.22 18.95
C GLU A 6 -17.20 5.93 18.28
N GLN A 7 -16.42 4.99 18.82
CA GLN A 7 -15.12 4.63 18.26
C GLN A 7 -15.24 3.94 16.89
N THR A 8 -16.29 3.14 16.67
CA THR A 8 -16.56 2.53 15.36
C THR A 8 -17.04 3.55 14.33
N ASP A 9 -17.79 4.58 14.74
CA ASP A 9 -18.26 5.64 13.85
C ASP A 9 -17.10 6.54 13.37
N ILE A 10 -16.13 6.82 14.26
CA ILE A 10 -14.91 7.57 13.92
C ILE A 10 -14.04 6.79 12.92
N GLU A 11 -13.80 5.51 13.16
CA GLU A 11 -13.03 4.65 12.24
C GLU A 11 -13.68 4.55 10.86
N GLN A 12 -15.03 4.43 10.81
CA GLN A 12 -15.77 4.41 9.55
C GLN A 12 -15.70 5.73 8.78
N HIS A 13 -15.76 6.87 9.47
CA HIS A 13 -15.66 8.18 8.83
C HIS A 13 -14.27 8.40 8.23
N ASP A 14 -13.21 8.03 8.97
CA ASP A 14 -11.84 8.13 8.48
C ASP A 14 -11.58 7.17 7.30
N GLU A 15 -12.11 5.95 7.35
CA GLU A 15 -12.04 4.99 6.23
C GLU A 15 -12.72 5.56 4.97
N ASN A 16 -13.92 6.11 5.10
CA ASN A 16 -14.66 6.72 4.00
C ASN A 16 -13.87 7.87 3.35
N ARG A 17 -13.19 8.69 4.18
CA ARG A 17 -12.29 9.75 3.69
C ARG A 17 -11.11 9.18 2.91
N LEU A 18 -10.42 8.17 3.45
CA LEU A 18 -9.29 7.53 2.78
C LEU A 18 -9.70 6.87 1.45
N ILE A 19 -10.89 6.27 1.40
CA ILE A 19 -11.44 5.70 0.17
C ILE A 19 -11.71 6.79 -0.87
N ALA A 20 -12.26 7.94 -0.47
CA ALA A 20 -12.50 9.06 -1.37
C ALA A 20 -11.18 9.57 -1.99
N GLU A 21 -10.15 9.77 -1.17
CA GLU A 21 -8.82 10.20 -1.64
C GLU A 21 -8.19 9.17 -2.59
N ARG A 22 -8.29 7.87 -2.29
CA ARG A 22 -7.80 6.80 -3.18
C ARG A 22 -8.55 6.80 -4.53
N ARG A 23 -9.85 7.06 -4.53
CA ARG A 23 -10.66 7.13 -5.77
C ARG A 23 -10.27 8.32 -6.64
N VAL A 24 -10.03 9.49 -6.04
CA VAL A 24 -9.55 10.69 -6.76
C VAL A 24 -8.22 10.40 -7.43
N LYS A 25 -7.23 9.90 -6.68
CA LYS A 25 -5.91 9.54 -7.22
C LYS A 25 -5.99 8.50 -8.34
N LEU A 26 -6.86 7.51 -8.19
CA LEU A 26 -7.09 6.51 -9.24
C LEU A 26 -7.75 7.12 -10.49
N GLY A 27 -8.64 8.10 -10.33
CA GLY A 27 -9.22 8.87 -11.42
C GLY A 27 -8.15 9.61 -12.22
N GLU A 28 -7.29 10.36 -11.54
CA GLU A 28 -6.16 11.08 -12.15
C GLU A 28 -5.25 10.11 -12.92
N MET A 29 -4.90 8.94 -12.34
CA MET A 29 -4.08 7.92 -13.02
C MET A 29 -4.74 7.37 -14.29
N ARG A 30 -6.08 7.26 -14.33
CA ARG A 30 -6.82 6.79 -15.51
C ARG A 30 -6.88 7.84 -16.62
N GLU A 31 -6.93 9.12 -16.26
CA GLU A 31 -6.88 10.23 -17.24
C GLU A 31 -5.51 10.32 -17.92
N HIS A 32 -4.44 10.03 -17.17
CA HIS A 32 -3.06 10.02 -17.70
C HIS A 32 -2.71 8.76 -18.51
N GLY A 33 -3.53 7.71 -18.48
CA GLY A 33 -3.34 6.49 -19.27
C GLY A 33 -3.73 5.18 -18.57
N GLN A 34 -2.94 4.13 -18.77
CA GLN A 34 -3.21 2.81 -18.19
C GLN A 34 -2.89 2.78 -16.69
N ALA A 35 -3.90 2.99 -15.85
CA ALA A 35 -3.75 3.00 -14.38
C ALA A 35 -3.28 1.66 -13.77
N PHE A 36 -3.45 0.54 -14.49
CA PHE A 36 -3.03 -0.79 -14.04
C PHE A 36 -2.12 -1.46 -15.09
N PRO A 37 -0.84 -1.05 -15.19
CA PRO A 37 0.12 -1.66 -16.10
C PRO A 37 0.56 -3.05 -15.62
N ASN A 38 0.81 -3.97 -16.56
CA ASN A 38 1.37 -5.31 -16.29
C ASN A 38 2.75 -5.51 -16.95
N THR A 39 3.54 -4.44 -17.00
CA THR A 39 4.86 -4.43 -17.66
C THR A 39 6.01 -4.68 -16.69
N PHE A 40 5.78 -4.50 -15.38
CA PHE A 40 6.82 -4.73 -14.38
C PHE A 40 7.16 -6.21 -14.24
N ARG A 41 8.45 -6.51 -14.07
CA ARG A 41 9.00 -7.84 -13.83
C ARG A 41 9.95 -7.74 -12.64
N PRO A 42 9.55 -8.22 -11.45
CA PRO A 42 10.46 -8.26 -10.30
C PRO A 42 11.60 -9.25 -10.58
N GLU A 43 12.84 -8.83 -10.37
CA GLU A 43 14.03 -9.68 -10.51
C GLU A 43 14.39 -10.39 -9.20
N HIS A 44 14.06 -9.78 -8.07
CA HIS A 44 14.42 -10.27 -6.74
C HIS A 44 13.23 -10.24 -5.79
N THR A 45 13.28 -11.11 -4.78
CA THR A 45 12.35 -11.12 -3.65
C THR A 45 13.04 -10.58 -2.41
N ALA A 46 12.27 -9.99 -1.49
CA ALA A 46 12.81 -9.51 -0.22
C ALA A 46 13.53 -10.63 0.56
N GLU A 47 12.96 -11.84 0.58
CA GLU A 47 13.58 -13.01 1.19
C GLU A 47 14.91 -13.38 0.54
N GLY A 48 14.98 -13.41 -0.80
CA GLY A 48 16.22 -13.73 -1.52
C GLY A 48 17.34 -12.73 -1.22
N LEU A 49 17.01 -11.44 -1.23
CA LEU A 49 17.96 -10.39 -0.88
C LEU A 49 18.44 -10.49 0.58
N LEU A 50 17.55 -10.81 1.52
CA LEU A 50 17.94 -10.98 2.92
C LEU A 50 18.78 -12.24 3.15
N ALA A 51 18.50 -13.34 2.44
CA ALA A 51 19.31 -14.55 2.54
C ALA A 51 20.73 -14.33 2.00
N GLU A 52 20.87 -13.59 0.90
CA GLU A 52 22.16 -13.34 0.27
C GLU A 52 22.93 -12.21 0.97
N TYR A 53 22.28 -11.07 1.23
CA TYR A 53 22.93 -9.83 1.69
C TYR A 53 22.56 -9.40 3.12
N GLY A 54 21.64 -10.09 3.80
CA GLY A 54 21.10 -9.66 5.09
C GLY A 54 22.07 -9.77 6.27
N ASN A 55 23.22 -10.43 6.08
CA ASN A 55 24.26 -10.50 7.10
C ASN A 55 25.39 -9.51 6.80
N ALA A 56 25.30 -8.32 7.41
CA ALA A 56 26.30 -7.26 7.29
C ALA A 56 27.72 -7.64 7.75
N GLY A 57 27.89 -8.71 8.54
CA GLY A 57 29.20 -9.20 8.99
C GLY A 57 29.81 -10.32 8.14
N ALA A 58 29.06 -10.85 7.16
CA ALA A 58 29.53 -11.89 6.24
C ALA A 58 29.76 -11.37 4.80
N TRP A 59 29.48 -10.09 4.56
CA TRP A 59 29.85 -9.42 3.32
C TRP A 59 31.33 -8.98 3.38
N PRO A 60 32.19 -9.38 2.44
CA PRO A 60 33.61 -9.03 2.44
C PRO A 60 33.87 -7.54 2.18
#